data_AF-A0A2V9T5X6-F1
#
_entry.id   AF-A0A2V9T5X6-F1
#
_cell.length_a   1.000
_cell.length_b   1.000
_cell.length_c   1.000
_cell.angle_alpha   90.00
_cell.angle_beta   90.00
_cell.angle_gamma   90.00
#
_symmetry.space_group_name_H-M   'P 1'
#
loop_
_entity.id
_entity.type
_entity.pdbx_description
1 polymer ?
#
loop_
_entity_poly.entity_id
_entity_poly.type
_entity_poly.pdbx_seq_one_letter_code
_entity_poly.pdbx_strand_id
1 'polypeptide(L)'
;MCQIASFLQTVNPYSKLHTQQDGREHGVSGWPFTPEKPITFHDFFRTVGSPRELLWASSDDEGVFLGIAPDDNSWYLRFRVGWDEEGFNLVGRFDFTLPTEMAETFRREVLADIPAALEEQDADAYFGPIGPLP
;
A
#
# COMPACT_ATOMS: atom_id res chain seq x y z
N MET A 1 -11.61 4.33 -0.35
CA MET A 1 -10.33 5.07 -0.43
C MET A 1 -10.36 6.47 0.15
N CYS A 2 -11.35 7.34 -0.17
CA CYS A 2 -11.38 8.70 0.39
C CYS A 2 -11.36 8.73 1.93
N GLN A 3 -12.13 7.87 2.61
CA GLN A 3 -12.14 7.79 4.08
C GLN A 3 -10.79 7.36 4.67
N ILE A 4 -10.11 6.39 4.04
CA ILE A 4 -8.78 5.93 4.46
C ILE A 4 -7.75 7.04 4.29
N ALA A 5 -7.74 7.71 3.13
CA ALA A 5 -6.84 8.83 2.88
C ALA A 5 -7.09 10.00 3.85
N SER A 6 -8.36 10.33 4.11
CA SER A 6 -8.72 11.33 5.11
C SER A 6 -8.23 10.94 6.50
N PHE A 7 -8.43 9.70 6.94
CA PHE A 7 -7.92 9.22 8.22
C PHE A 7 -6.40 9.36 8.34
N LEU A 8 -5.66 8.92 7.32
CA LEU A 8 -4.19 9.03 7.27
C LEU A 8 -3.72 10.50 7.34
N GLN A 9 -4.46 11.41 6.73
CA GLN A 9 -4.20 12.86 6.84
C GLN A 9 -4.52 13.42 8.23
N THR A 10 -5.47 12.84 8.96
CA THR A 10 -5.82 13.28 10.33
C THR A 10 -4.79 12.84 11.36
N VAL A 11 -4.22 11.63 11.21
CA VAL A 11 -3.22 11.09 12.15
C VAL A 11 -1.83 11.70 11.93
N ASN A 12 -1.51 12.04 10.69
CA ASN A 12 -0.24 12.65 10.30
C ASN A 12 -0.47 13.98 9.57
N PRO A 13 -1.14 14.95 10.20
CA PRO A 13 -1.42 16.23 9.55
C PRO A 13 -0.07 16.91 9.28
N TYR A 14 0.10 17.41 8.06
CA TYR A 14 1.32 18.08 7.60
C TYR A 14 2.56 17.19 7.36
N SER A 15 2.43 15.86 7.45
CA SER A 15 3.54 14.99 7.08
C SER A 15 3.86 15.13 5.60
N LYS A 16 5.14 15.34 5.28
CA LYS A 16 5.62 15.19 3.91
C LYS A 16 5.56 13.71 3.58
N LEU A 17 4.91 13.39 2.48
CA LEU A 17 4.86 12.02 1.98
C LEU A 17 5.98 11.84 0.99
N HIS A 18 6.52 10.64 0.95
CA HIS A 18 7.50 10.25 -0.04
C HIS A 18 7.10 8.93 -0.68
N THR A 19 7.51 8.73 -1.93
CA THR A 19 7.39 7.44 -2.60
C THR A 19 8.34 6.45 -1.96
N GLN A 20 7.91 5.20 -1.88
CA GLN A 20 8.73 4.09 -1.44
C GLN A 20 8.67 2.95 -2.46
N GLN A 21 9.83 2.37 -2.77
CA GLN A 21 9.92 1.11 -3.52
C GLN A 21 9.83 -0.07 -2.55
N ASP A 22 9.03 -1.09 -2.88
CA ASP A 22 8.90 -2.32 -2.10
C ASP A 22 10.02 -3.30 -2.51
N GLY A 23 11.24 -3.08 -2.03
CA GLY A 23 12.40 -3.92 -2.34
C GLY A 23 12.33 -5.38 -1.85
N ARG A 24 11.24 -5.86 -1.22
CA ARG A 24 11.12 -7.26 -0.79
C ARG A 24 10.83 -8.22 -1.95
N GLU A 25 10.18 -7.80 -3.03
CA GLU A 25 10.06 -8.64 -4.23
C GLU A 25 11.41 -8.85 -4.95
N HIS A 26 12.40 -8.00 -4.70
CA HIS A 26 13.76 -8.15 -5.25
C HIS A 26 14.74 -8.85 -4.28
N GLY A 27 14.26 -9.54 -3.25
CA GLY A 27 15.11 -10.35 -2.37
C GLY A 27 15.95 -9.54 -1.36
N VAL A 28 15.58 -8.29 -1.07
CA VAL A 28 16.28 -7.46 -0.07
C VAL A 28 15.73 -7.76 1.34
N SER A 29 16.60 -8.29 2.20
CA SER A 29 16.32 -8.49 3.63
C SER A 29 16.33 -7.15 4.38
N GLY A 30 15.18 -6.74 4.91
CA GLY A 30 15.00 -5.49 5.66
C GLY A 30 13.59 -4.90 5.49
N TRP A 31 13.27 -3.81 6.19
CA TRP A 31 12.16 -2.93 5.80
C TRP A 31 12.57 -2.28 4.48
N PRO A 32 11.98 -2.66 3.34
CA PRO A 32 12.66 -2.50 2.06
C PRO A 32 12.49 -1.11 1.44
N PHE A 33 12.16 -0.12 2.25
CA PHE A 33 11.62 1.13 1.74
C PHE A 33 12.61 2.27 1.87
N THR A 34 13.12 2.73 0.72
CA THR A 34 13.94 3.95 0.65
C THR A 34 13.04 5.10 0.17
N PRO A 35 12.98 6.24 0.90
CA PRO A 35 12.31 7.44 0.43
C PRO A 35 12.96 7.94 -0.87
N GLU A 36 12.22 7.95 -1.98
CA GLU A 36 12.80 8.41 -3.25
C GLU A 36 12.46 9.86 -3.56
N LYS A 37 11.16 10.22 -3.54
CA LYS A 37 10.67 11.52 -4.00
C LYS A 37 9.49 12.00 -3.17
N PRO A 38 9.42 13.30 -2.84
CA PRO A 38 8.23 13.90 -2.25
C PRO A 38 7.00 13.69 -3.14
N ILE A 39 5.85 13.37 -2.54
CA ILE A 39 4.59 13.11 -3.24
C ILE A 39 3.40 13.59 -2.40
N THR A 40 2.23 13.75 -3.02
CA THR A 40 0.96 14.01 -2.33
C THR A 40 0.00 12.83 -2.53
N PHE A 41 -1.03 12.69 -1.69
CA PHE A 41 -2.11 11.73 -1.95
C PHE A 41 -2.74 11.93 -3.33
N HIS A 42 -2.91 13.18 -3.76
CA HIS A 42 -3.46 13.50 -5.08
C HIS A 42 -2.55 12.95 -6.20
N ASP A 43 -1.25 13.20 -6.11
CA ASP A 43 -0.28 12.69 -7.08
C ASP A 43 -0.20 11.17 -7.08
N PHE A 44 -0.28 10.54 -5.91
CA PHE A 44 -0.33 9.09 -5.77
C PHE A 44 -1.55 8.50 -6.48
N PHE A 45 -2.75 8.97 -6.17
CA PHE A 45 -3.97 8.45 -6.83
C PHE A 45 -4.00 8.75 -8.33
N ARG A 46 -3.46 9.88 -8.76
CA ARG A 46 -3.31 10.22 -10.18
C ARG A 46 -2.30 9.29 -10.89
N THR A 47 -1.22 8.92 -10.22
CA THR A 47 -0.20 7.99 -10.75
C THR A 47 -0.74 6.57 -10.83
N VAL A 48 -1.53 6.16 -9.82
CA VAL A 48 -2.22 4.88 -9.84
C VAL A 48 -3.18 4.78 -11.03
N GLY A 49 -3.92 5.85 -11.35
CA GLY A 49 -4.76 5.96 -12.54
C GLY A 49 -5.73 4.79 -12.69
N SER A 50 -5.29 3.77 -13.42
CA SER A 50 -5.89 2.44 -13.47
C SER A 50 -4.84 1.33 -13.28
N PRO A 51 -5.23 0.14 -12.79
CA PRO A 51 -4.31 -1.01 -12.67
C PRO A 51 -3.54 -1.30 -13.97
N ARG A 52 -4.19 -1.12 -15.12
CA ARG A 52 -3.63 -1.35 -16.45
C ARG A 52 -2.52 -0.36 -16.81
N GLU A 53 -2.70 0.92 -16.49
CA GLU A 53 -1.69 1.96 -16.75
C GLU A 53 -0.45 1.73 -15.89
N LEU A 54 -0.64 1.31 -14.64
CA LEU A 54 0.45 0.99 -13.73
C LEU A 54 1.22 -0.25 -14.18
N LEU A 55 0.53 -1.33 -14.56
CA LEU A 55 1.16 -2.56 -15.07
C LEU A 55 2.02 -2.28 -16.32
N TRP A 56 1.48 -1.51 -17.27
CA TRP A 56 2.19 -1.21 -18.52
C TRP A 56 3.37 -0.27 -18.36
N ALA A 57 3.45 0.47 -17.25
CA ALA A 57 4.59 1.33 -16.94
C ALA A 57 5.77 0.57 -16.33
N SER A 58 5.56 -0.66 -15.82
CA SER A 58 6.62 -1.51 -15.28
C SER A 58 6.99 -2.57 -16.32
N SER A 59 8.12 -2.38 -16.97
CA SER A 59 8.72 -3.40 -17.82
C SER A 59 9.38 -4.47 -16.94
N ASP A 60 8.82 -5.68 -16.96
CA ASP A 60 9.38 -6.95 -16.47
C ASP A 60 9.09 -7.45 -15.03
N ASP A 61 8.22 -6.79 -14.24
CA ASP A 61 7.80 -7.34 -12.92
C ASP A 61 6.39 -7.95 -12.95
N GLU A 62 6.22 -9.11 -12.31
CA GLU A 62 4.94 -9.85 -12.20
C GLU A 62 3.89 -9.11 -11.35
N GLY A 63 4.30 -8.04 -10.66
CA GLY A 63 3.43 -7.10 -9.97
C GLY A 63 4.04 -5.70 -9.95
N VAL A 64 3.20 -4.67 -9.98
CA VAL A 64 3.67 -3.27 -9.90
C VAL A 64 3.20 -2.67 -8.59
N PHE A 65 4.15 -2.10 -7.86
CA PHE A 65 3.94 -1.56 -6.52
C PHE A 65 4.23 -0.08 -6.52
N LEU A 66 3.26 0.71 -6.06
CA LEU A 66 3.47 2.10 -5.70
C LEU A 66 3.13 2.28 -4.23
N GLY A 67 4.10 2.72 -3.44
CA GLY A 67 3.97 2.97 -2.02
C GLY A 67 4.16 4.43 -1.66
N ILE A 68 3.44 4.90 -0.65
CA ILE A 68 3.68 6.18 0.01
C ILE A 68 3.68 6.02 1.53
N ALA A 69 4.56 6.79 2.18
CA ALA A 69 4.69 6.84 3.63
C ALA A 69 5.00 8.27 4.09
N PRO A 70 4.71 8.62 5.37
CA PRO A 70 5.25 9.81 6.01
C PRO A 70 6.74 9.64 6.33
N ASP A 71 7.47 10.74 6.51
CA ASP A 71 8.93 10.74 6.79
C ASP A 71 9.35 9.90 8.01
N ASP A 72 8.46 9.71 8.99
CA ASP A 72 8.69 8.90 10.19
C ASP A 72 8.33 7.41 10.00
N ASN A 73 7.85 7.02 8.81
CA ASN A 73 7.35 5.68 8.49
C ASN A 73 6.27 5.19 9.47
N SER A 74 5.49 6.09 10.06
CA SER A 74 4.46 5.74 11.03
C SER A 74 3.33 4.89 10.43
N TRP A 75 3.10 4.97 9.12
CA TRP A 75 2.17 4.12 8.38
C TRP A 75 2.65 3.96 6.95
N TYR A 76 2.06 3.01 6.24
CA TYR A 76 2.36 2.78 4.82
C TYR A 76 1.08 2.56 4.04
N LEU A 77 0.94 3.18 2.87
CA LEU A 77 -0.13 2.92 1.91
C LEU A 77 0.49 2.47 0.60
N ARG A 78 0.07 1.30 0.12
CA ARG A 78 0.50 0.78 -1.17
C ARG A 78 -0.66 0.47 -2.08
N PHE A 79 -0.36 0.53 -3.37
CA PHE A 79 -1.18 -0.03 -4.42
C PHE A 79 -0.39 -1.10 -5.14
N ARG A 80 -0.96 -2.30 -5.22
CA ARG A 80 -0.41 -3.43 -5.97
C ARG A 80 -1.33 -3.78 -7.12
N VAL A 81 -0.73 -4.13 -8.24
CA VAL A 81 -1.44 -4.70 -9.38
C VAL A 81 -0.92 -6.10 -9.61
N GLY A 82 -1.84 -7.05 -9.74
CA GLY A 82 -1.52 -8.42 -10.09
C GLY A 82 -2.69 -9.08 -10.82
N TRP A 83 -2.43 -10.22 -11.41
CA TRP A 83 -3.49 -11.07 -11.94
C TRP A 83 -4.25 -11.74 -10.79
N ASP A 84 -5.54 -12.00 -10.98
CA ASP A 84 -6.31 -12.85 -10.07
C ASP A 84 -5.81 -14.30 -10.10
N GLU A 85 -6.31 -15.13 -9.18
CA GLU A 85 -5.88 -16.53 -9.04
C GLU A 85 -6.08 -17.34 -10.34
N GLU A 86 -7.03 -16.94 -11.17
CA GLU A 86 -7.33 -17.59 -12.44
C GLU A 86 -6.49 -17.03 -13.62
N GLY A 87 -5.76 -15.94 -13.41
CA GLY A 87 -4.91 -15.30 -14.43
C GLY A 87 -5.69 -14.55 -15.51
N PHE A 88 -6.99 -14.31 -15.33
CA PHE A 88 -7.86 -13.76 -16.37
C PHE A 88 -8.13 -12.27 -16.17
N ASN A 89 -8.15 -11.81 -14.91
CA ASN A 89 -8.46 -10.43 -14.60
C ASN A 89 -7.28 -9.73 -13.94
N LEU A 90 -7.02 -8.51 -14.39
CA LEU A 90 -6.07 -7.63 -13.72
C LEU A 90 -6.75 -6.97 -12.52
N VAL A 91 -6.25 -7.22 -11.33
CA VAL A 91 -6.81 -6.72 -10.08
C VAL A 91 -5.85 -5.72 -9.45
N GLY A 92 -6.35 -4.52 -9.18
CA GLY A 92 -5.67 -3.53 -8.35
C GLY A 92 -6.14 -3.63 -6.91
N ARG A 93 -5.22 -3.68 -5.95
CA ARG A 93 -5.52 -3.75 -4.52
C ARG A 93 -4.76 -2.63 -3.79
N PHE A 94 -5.47 -1.93 -2.92
CA PHE A 94 -4.84 -1.03 -1.94
C PHE A 94 -4.64 -1.80 -0.64
N ASP A 95 -3.43 -1.75 -0.11
CA ASP A 95 -3.10 -2.23 1.22
C ASP A 95 -2.53 -1.08 2.03
N PHE A 96 -2.80 -1.06 3.33
CA PHE A 96 -2.20 -0.10 4.23
C PHE A 96 -1.79 -0.78 5.53
N THR A 97 -0.67 -0.35 6.09
CA THR A 97 -0.12 -0.86 7.34
C THR A 97 -0.19 0.24 8.38
N LEU A 98 -0.74 -0.10 9.54
CA LEU A 98 -0.86 0.79 10.69
C LEU A 98 -0.22 0.12 11.92
N PRO A 99 0.45 0.88 12.79
CA PRO A 99 0.77 0.48 14.15
C PRO A 99 -0.52 0.17 14.92
N THR A 100 -0.41 -0.72 15.91
CA THR A 100 -1.55 -1.23 16.68
C THR A 100 -2.47 -0.13 17.21
N GLU A 101 -1.92 0.93 17.80
CA GLU A 101 -2.71 2.03 18.37
C GLU A 101 -3.51 2.80 17.29
N MET A 102 -2.91 2.98 16.09
CA MET A 102 -3.60 3.60 14.96
C MET A 102 -4.63 2.67 14.33
N ALA A 103 -4.34 1.36 14.27
CA ALA A 103 -5.28 0.35 13.80
C ALA A 103 -6.55 0.30 14.67
N GLU A 104 -6.41 0.38 16.00
CA GLU A 104 -7.55 0.45 16.91
C GLU A 104 -8.41 1.70 16.66
N THR A 105 -7.77 2.85 16.46
CA THR A 105 -8.46 4.11 16.14
C THR A 105 -9.18 4.01 14.80
N PHE A 106 -8.52 3.47 13.77
CA PHE A 106 -9.11 3.23 12.45
C PHE A 106 -10.34 2.33 12.53
N ARG A 107 -10.26 1.23 13.28
CA ARG A 107 -11.38 0.29 13.50
C ARG A 107 -12.59 0.98 14.13
N ARG A 108 -12.36 1.86 15.10
CA ARG A 108 -13.43 2.56 15.82
C ARG A 108 -14.07 3.67 14.97
N GLU A 109 -13.28 4.41 14.21
CA GLU A 109 -13.70 5.70 13.64
C GLU A 109 -13.98 5.63 12.14
N VAL A 110 -13.48 4.61 11.44
CA VAL A 110 -13.51 4.57 9.97
C VAL A 110 -14.09 3.26 9.45
N LEU A 111 -13.71 2.12 10.06
CA LEU A 111 -14.09 0.79 9.56
C LEU A 111 -15.61 0.59 9.49
N ALA A 112 -16.36 1.15 10.46
CA ALA A 112 -17.81 1.03 10.52
C ALA A 112 -18.52 1.66 9.29
N ASP A 113 -17.87 2.63 8.63
CA ASP A 113 -18.43 3.40 7.53
C ASP A 113 -17.83 3.03 6.16
N ILE A 114 -16.96 2.01 6.10
CA ILE A 114 -16.39 1.53 4.84
C ILE A 114 -17.24 0.34 4.32
N PRO A 115 -17.91 0.47 3.17
CA PRO A 115 -18.74 -0.59 2.60
C PRO A 115 -17.93 -1.73 1.95
N ALA A 116 -16.60 -1.62 1.90
CA ALA A 116 -15.71 -2.61 1.29
C ALA A 116 -15.33 -3.71 2.29
N ALA A 117 -15.20 -4.95 1.81
CA ALA A 117 -14.61 -6.03 2.59
C ALA A 117 -13.13 -5.70 2.86
N LEU A 118 -12.82 -5.37 4.11
CA LEU A 118 -11.46 -5.17 4.59
C LEU A 118 -10.95 -6.50 5.15
N GLU A 119 -9.78 -6.92 4.66
CA GLU A 119 -9.04 -8.05 5.18
C GLU A 119 -7.95 -7.53 6.12
N GLU A 120 -8.00 -7.92 7.39
CA GLU A 120 -7.00 -7.57 8.40
C GLU A 120 -6.07 -8.76 8.62
N GLN A 121 -4.77 -8.50 8.60
CA GLN A 121 -3.72 -9.49 8.83
C GLN A 121 -2.53 -8.82 9.51
N ASP A 122 -1.74 -9.63 10.20
CA ASP A 122 -0.48 -9.18 10.81
C ASP A 122 0.52 -8.74 9.72
N ALA A 123 1.18 -7.60 9.94
CA ALA A 123 2.11 -7.03 8.96
C ALA A 123 3.36 -7.91 8.80
N ASP A 124 3.91 -8.46 9.88
CA ASP A 124 5.10 -9.32 9.80
C ASP A 124 4.79 -10.64 9.10
N ALA A 125 3.58 -11.18 9.26
CA ALA A 125 3.11 -12.33 8.50
C ALA A 125 2.90 -11.98 7.02
N TYR A 126 2.33 -10.81 6.73
CA TYR A 126 2.08 -10.35 5.37
C TYR A 126 3.34 -10.07 4.57
N PHE A 127 4.33 -9.44 5.19
CA PHE A 127 5.63 -9.18 4.60
C PHE A 127 6.61 -10.34 4.83
N GLY A 128 6.22 -11.36 5.59
CA GLY A 128 7.05 -12.51 5.94
C GLY A 128 7.53 -13.27 4.69
N PRO A 129 8.57 -14.13 4.83
CA PRO A 129 9.04 -14.90 3.70
C PRO A 129 7.87 -15.67 3.11
N ILE A 130 7.60 -15.42 1.83
CA ILE A 130 6.68 -16.22 1.03
C ILE A 130 7.26 -17.64 1.12
N GLY A 131 6.64 -18.49 1.94
CA GLY A 131 6.94 -19.92 1.93
C GLY A 131 6.81 -20.40 0.48
N PRO A 132 7.52 -21.47 0.06
CA PRO A 132 7.48 -21.91 -1.32
C PRO A 132 6.02 -22.00 -1.78
N LEU A 133 5.69 -21.24 -2.84
CA LEU A 133 4.40 -21.36 -3.51
C LEU A 133 4.17 -22.85 -3.79
N PRO A 134 2.98 -23.40 -3.50
CA PRO A 134 2.68 -24.81 -3.75
C PRO A 134 2.82 -25.19 -5.23
#